data_AF-A0A371IZY7-F1
#
_entry.id   AF-A0A371IZY7-F1
#
_cell.length_a   1.000
_cell.length_b   1.000
_cell.length_c   1.000
_cell.angle_alpha   90.00
_cell.angle_beta   90.00
_cell.angle_gamma   90.00
#
_symmetry.space_group_name_H-M   'P 1'
#
loop_
_entity.id
_entity.type
_entity.pdbx_description
1 polymer ?
#
loop_
_entity_poly.entity_id
_entity_poly.type
_entity_poly.pdbx_seq_one_letter_code
_entity_poly.pdbx_strand_id
1 'polypeptide(L)'
;MARNITVIPARQISSEDKSMNQSVRKLRAAAYCRVSTAQEEQLLSYENQVNYYTKFINENPLYEYAGTYADEGISATNTKKRDEFKRMIADCRAGKIDMVITKSISRFARNTLDCLNYV
;
A
#
# COMPACT_ATOMS: atom_id res chain seq x y z
N MET A 1 47.93 29.64 22.41
CA MET A 1 46.50 29.43 22.65
C MET A 1 46.16 28.00 22.22
N ALA A 2 45.73 27.13 23.12
CA ALA A 2 45.48 25.72 22.84
C ALA A 2 44.08 25.52 22.21
N ARG A 3 43.99 24.70 21.17
CA ARG A 3 42.72 24.30 20.53
C ARG A 3 42.01 23.27 21.41
N ASN A 4 40.78 23.57 21.81
CA ASN A 4 39.90 22.61 22.46
C ASN A 4 39.41 21.58 21.43
N ILE A 5 39.77 20.32 21.64
CA ILE A 5 39.26 19.17 20.86
C ILE A 5 38.26 18.45 21.76
N THR A 6 36.99 18.43 21.35
CA THR A 6 35.93 17.69 22.04
C THR A 6 35.80 16.31 21.39
N VAL A 7 36.22 15.27 22.10
CA VAL A 7 36.08 13.87 21.65
C VAL A 7 34.70 13.37 22.07
N ILE A 8 33.86 13.00 21.09
CA ILE A 8 32.56 12.39 21.35
C ILE A 8 32.79 10.89 21.54
N PRO A 9 32.50 10.32 22.73
CA PRO A 9 32.72 8.91 22.97
C PRO A 9 31.75 8.06 22.14
N ALA A 10 32.22 6.89 21.69
CA ALA A 10 31.36 5.92 21.03
C ALA A 10 30.29 5.43 22.02
N ARG A 11 29.01 5.55 21.63
CA ARG A 11 27.88 5.05 22.40
C ARG A 11 28.01 3.53 22.52
N GLN A 12 28.31 3.04 23.72
CA GLN A 12 28.31 1.60 23.98
C GLN A 12 26.85 1.14 23.98
N ILE A 13 26.49 0.33 22.97
CA ILE A 13 25.20 -0.33 22.91
C ILE A 13 25.22 -1.40 24.02
N SER A 14 24.64 -1.10 25.17
CA SER A 14 24.53 -2.07 26.25
C SER A 14 23.55 -3.17 25.83
N SER A 15 23.88 -4.41 26.18
CA SER A 15 23.13 -5.63 25.87
C SER A 15 21.73 -5.71 26.49
N GLU A 16 21.27 -4.63 27.13
CA GLU A 16 19.96 -4.48 27.80
C GLU A 16 18.83 -4.07 26.83
N ASP A 17 19.18 -3.62 25.61
CA ASP A 17 18.19 -3.27 24.57
C ASP A 17 17.60 -4.49 23.83
N LYS A 18 17.87 -5.71 24.34
CA LYS A 18 17.28 -6.97 23.84
C LYS A 18 15.86 -7.23 24.36
N SER A 19 15.33 -6.36 25.23
CA SER A 19 13.99 -6.47 25.81
C SER A 19 13.00 -5.47 25.22
N MET A 20 12.96 -5.35 23.90
CA MET A 20 11.67 -5.07 23.26
C MET A 20 11.34 -6.24 22.35
N ASN A 21 10.48 -7.10 22.87
CA ASN A 21 9.54 -7.86 22.06
C ASN A 21 8.65 -6.82 21.36
N GLN A 22 9.20 -6.05 20.41
CA GLN A 22 8.41 -5.27 19.47
C GLN A 22 7.70 -6.34 18.65
N SER A 23 6.48 -6.68 19.06
CA SER A 23 5.52 -7.22 18.12
C SER A 23 5.54 -6.25 16.95
N VAL A 24 6.22 -6.65 15.86
CA VAL A 24 6.36 -5.81 14.68
C VAL A 24 4.93 -5.47 14.28
N ARG A 25 4.53 -4.20 14.44
CA ARG A 25 3.17 -3.78 14.14
C ARG A 25 2.92 -4.14 12.69
N LYS A 26 1.95 -5.01 12.45
CA LYS A 26 1.59 -5.39 11.10
C LYS A 26 1.09 -4.16 10.36
N LEU A 27 1.58 -3.97 9.14
CA LEU A 27 1.13 -2.90 8.27
C LEU A 27 -0.21 -3.31 7.67
N ARG A 28 -1.23 -2.46 7.81
CA ARG A 28 -2.55 -2.70 7.23
C ARG A 28 -2.48 -2.46 5.73
N ALA A 29 -2.38 -3.53 4.98
CA ALA A 29 -2.21 -3.52 3.54
C ALA A 29 -3.57 -3.70 2.85
N ALA A 30 -3.90 -2.78 1.94
CA ALA A 30 -5.04 -2.89 1.05
C ALA A 30 -4.58 -3.12 -0.39
N ALA A 31 -5.39 -3.82 -1.18
CA ALA A 31 -5.14 -4.02 -2.60
C ALA A 31 -6.04 -3.13 -3.46
N TYR A 32 -5.47 -2.54 -4.51
CA TYR A 32 -6.21 -1.79 -5.52
C TYR A 32 -6.11 -2.45 -6.90
N CYS A 33 -7.27 -2.81 -7.44
CA CYS A 33 -7.43 -3.49 -8.71
C CYS A 33 -8.14 -2.57 -9.71
N ARG A 34 -7.73 -2.62 -10.98
CA ARG A 34 -8.46 -1.95 -12.06
C ARG A 34 -8.59 -2.90 -13.24
N VAL A 35 -9.81 -3.32 -13.58
CA VAL A 35 -10.11 -4.35 -14.59
C VAL A 35 -10.65 -3.74 -15.86
N SER A 36 -10.04 -3.98 -17.02
CA SER A 36 -10.50 -3.36 -18.27
C SER A 36 -11.56 -4.21 -18.94
N THR A 37 -12.82 -3.76 -19.09
CA THR A 37 -13.90 -4.54 -19.72
C THR A 37 -13.58 -4.95 -21.15
N ALA A 38 -13.28 -6.23 -21.37
CA ALA A 38 -13.18 -6.89 -22.67
C ALA A 38 -13.41 -8.40 -22.50
N GLN A 39 -14.64 -8.83 -22.83
CA GLN A 39 -15.15 -10.22 -22.92
C GLN A 39 -15.33 -11.03 -21.62
N GLU A 40 -16.30 -11.96 -21.68
CA GLU A 40 -16.88 -12.77 -20.60
C GLU A 40 -15.86 -13.57 -19.75
N GLU A 41 -14.62 -13.74 -20.21
CA GLU A 41 -13.50 -14.30 -19.43
C GLU A 41 -13.09 -13.41 -18.23
N GLN A 42 -13.66 -12.21 -18.11
CA GLN A 42 -13.33 -11.23 -17.07
C GLN A 42 -14.18 -11.29 -15.80
N LEU A 43 -15.30 -12.01 -15.79
CA LEU A 43 -16.07 -12.25 -14.56
C LEU A 43 -15.31 -13.18 -13.60
N LEU A 44 -14.48 -14.08 -14.15
CA LEU A 44 -13.47 -14.83 -13.42
C LEU A 44 -12.30 -13.95 -12.92
N SER A 45 -12.24 -12.66 -13.25
CA SER A 45 -11.08 -11.82 -12.92
C SER A 45 -11.15 -11.16 -11.54
N TYR A 46 -12.33 -10.83 -10.99
CA TYR A 46 -12.41 -10.11 -9.71
C TYR A 46 -12.12 -11.01 -8.51
N GLU A 47 -12.82 -12.13 -8.37
CA GLU A 47 -12.59 -13.08 -7.26
C GLU A 47 -11.15 -13.62 -7.29
N ASN A 48 -10.62 -13.93 -8.48
CA ASN A 48 -9.22 -14.34 -8.60
C ASN A 48 -8.24 -13.23 -8.19
N GLN A 49 -8.54 -11.96 -8.47
CA GLN A 49 -7.72 -10.85 -8.00
C GLN A 49 -7.81 -10.68 -6.48
N VAL A 50 -9.02 -10.73 -5.92
CA VAL A 50 -9.22 -10.67 -4.47
C VAL A 50 -8.47 -11.82 -3.79
N ASN A 51 -8.61 -13.05 -4.28
CA ASN A 51 -7.92 -14.22 -3.75
C ASN A 51 -6.40 -14.10 -3.88
N TYR A 52 -5.89 -13.63 -5.03
CA TYR A 52 -4.47 -13.42 -5.23
C TYR A 52 -3.89 -12.41 -4.23
N TYR A 53 -4.51 -11.24 -4.08
CA TYR A 53 -4.01 -10.22 -3.16
C TYR A 53 -4.23 -10.59 -1.69
N THR A 54 -5.36 -11.21 -1.36
CA THR A 54 -5.62 -11.71 -0.01
C THR A 54 -4.56 -12.72 0.39
N LYS A 55 -4.22 -13.66 -0.50
CA LYS A 55 -3.16 -14.64 -0.28
C LYS A 55 -1.79 -13.95 -0.16
N PHE A 56 -1.46 -13.06 -1.09
CA PHE A 56 -0.19 -12.32 -1.09
C PHE A 56 0.02 -11.51 0.20
N ILE A 57 -1.03 -10.86 0.71
CA ILE A 57 -0.98 -10.09 1.95
C ILE A 57 -0.87 -11.01 3.16
N ASN A 58 -1.67 -12.09 3.22
CA ASN A 58 -1.67 -13.01 4.36
C ASN A 58 -0.41 -13.88 4.45
N GLU A 59 0.26 -14.17 3.33
CA GLU A 59 1.54 -14.88 3.32
C GLU A 59 2.68 -14.07 3.94
N ASN A 60 2.53 -12.74 4.04
CA ASN A 60 3.53 -11.90 4.67
C ASN A 60 3.19 -11.68 6.16
N PRO A 61 4.02 -12.16 7.10
CA PRO A 61 3.77 -12.01 8.53
C PRO A 61 3.77 -10.55 9.01
N LEU A 62 4.33 -9.63 8.21
CA LEU A 62 4.39 -8.20 8.49
C LEU A 62 3.12 -7.45 8.06
N TYR A 63 2.20 -8.08 7.35
CA TYR A 63 1.03 -7.42 6.81
C TYR A 63 -0.27 -7.91 7.47
N GLU A 64 -1.26 -7.02 7.48
CA GLU A 64 -2.63 -7.28 7.88
C GLU A 64 -3.56 -6.88 6.74
N TYR A 65 -4.47 -7.77 6.36
CA TYR A 65 -5.38 -7.51 5.25
C TYR A 65 -6.43 -6.45 5.61
N ALA A 66 -6.34 -5.28 4.97
CA ALA A 66 -7.22 -4.13 5.19
C ALA A 66 -8.36 -4.02 4.17
N GLY A 67 -8.37 -4.88 3.15
CA GLY A 67 -9.42 -4.93 2.13
C GLY A 67 -8.90 -4.87 0.69
N THR A 68 -9.79 -5.14 -0.25
CA THR A 68 -9.53 -5.01 -1.69
C THR A 68 -10.53 -4.02 -2.29
N TYR A 69 -10.05 -3.12 -3.12
CA TYR A 69 -10.81 -2.08 -3.80
C TYR A 69 -10.63 -2.30 -5.31
N ALA A 70 -11.71 -2.37 -6.08
CA ALA A 70 -11.60 -2.58 -7.52
C ALA A 70 -12.51 -1.69 -8.34
N ASP A 71 -11.94 -1.03 -9.36
CA ASP A 71 -12.71 -0.26 -10.33
C ASP A 71 -12.73 -0.95 -11.70
N GLU A 72 -13.87 -0.86 -12.39
CA GLU A 72 -13.97 -1.21 -13.80
C GLU A 72 -13.36 -0.09 -14.67
N GLY A 73 -12.37 -0.45 -15.47
CA GLY A 73 -11.68 0.38 -16.44
C GLY A 73 -12.27 0.23 -17.83
N ILE A 74 -13.50 0.68 -18.05
CA ILE A 74 -14.07 0.76 -19.40
C ILE A 74 -13.37 1.90 -20.15
N SER A 75 -12.75 1.56 -21.29
CA SER A 75 -12.40 2.38 -22.46
C SER A 75 -11.84 3.81 -22.22
N ALA A 76 -10.88 4.22 -23.05
CA ALA A 76 -10.17 5.49 -23.00
C ALA A 76 -11.02 6.78 -23.13
N THR A 77 -12.34 6.71 -22.97
CA THR A 77 -13.30 7.79 -23.22
C THR A 77 -14.30 8.04 -22.09
N ASN A 78 -14.32 7.25 -21.00
CA ASN A 78 -15.26 7.50 -19.89
C ASN A 78 -14.58 7.64 -18.52
N THR A 79 -14.59 8.87 -18.01
CA THR A 79 -13.99 9.31 -16.74
C THR A 79 -14.95 9.16 -15.55
N LYS A 80 -15.76 8.10 -15.51
CA LYS A 80 -16.88 7.99 -14.56
C LYS A 80 -17.01 6.54 -14.12
N LYS A 81 -16.64 6.09 -12.92
CA LYS A 81 -16.33 6.73 -11.66
C LYS A 81 -15.36 5.80 -10.91
N ARG A 82 -14.27 6.34 -10.36
CA ARG A 82 -13.33 5.57 -9.52
C ARG A 82 -13.82 5.56 -8.07
N ASP A 83 -15.03 5.06 -7.86
CA ASP A 83 -15.68 5.15 -6.54
C ASP A 83 -14.91 4.31 -5.51
N GLU A 84 -14.37 3.16 -5.93
CA GLU A 84 -13.57 2.30 -5.05
C GLU A 84 -12.19 2.89 -4.79
N PHE A 85 -11.55 3.52 -5.77
CA PHE A 85 -10.33 4.30 -5.52
C PHE A 85 -10.57 5.44 -4.53
N LYS A 86 -11.65 6.20 -4.68
CA LYS A 86 -11.96 7.30 -3.75
C LYS A 86 -12.23 6.78 -2.35
N ARG A 87 -12.96 5.66 -2.22
CA ARG A 87 -13.20 4.98 -0.95
C ARG A 87 -11.88 4.55 -0.30
N MET A 88 -10.98 3.94 -1.08
CA MET A 88 -9.64 3.57 -0.62
C MET A 88 -8.87 4.79 -0.10
N ILE A 89 -8.82 5.89 -0.86
CA ILE A 89 -8.14 7.12 -0.43
C ILE A 89 -8.76 7.68 0.85
N ALA A 90 -10.09 7.63 1.00
CA ALA A 90 -10.75 8.03 2.24
C ALA A 90 -10.37 7.14 3.43
N ASP A 91 -10.28 5.82 3.22
CA ASP A 91 -9.83 4.88 4.25
C ASP A 91 -8.34 5.05 4.60
N CYS A 92 -7.49 5.41 3.64
CA CYS A 92 -6.12 5.84 3.89
C CYS A 92 -6.08 7.10 4.76
N ARG A 93 -6.90 8.12 4.43
CA ARG A 93 -7.00 9.38 5.21
C ARG A 93 -7.57 9.18 6.61
N ALA A 94 -8.46 8.21 6.78
CA ALA A 94 -8.99 7.79 8.08
C ALA A 94 -7.98 6.96 8.89
N GLY A 95 -6.79 6.68 8.33
CA GLY A 95 -5.76 5.88 8.98
C GLY A 95 -6.19 4.44 9.18
N LYS A 96 -6.97 3.86 8.27
CA LYS A 96 -7.34 2.42 8.28
C LYS A 96 -6.39 1.56 7.43
N ILE A 97 -5.68 2.19 6.50
CA ILE A 97 -4.74 1.55 5.58
C ILE A 97 -3.38 2.22 5.74
N ASP A 98 -2.33 1.42 5.92
CA ASP A 98 -0.94 1.88 6.00
C ASP A 98 -0.20 1.68 4.66
N MET A 99 -0.64 0.74 3.84
CA MET A 99 0.00 0.40 2.57
C MET A 99 -1.04 0.04 1.50
N VAL A 100 -0.85 0.55 0.28
CA VAL A 100 -1.66 0.16 -0.90
C VAL A 100 -0.81 -0.64 -1.86
N ILE A 101 -1.28 -1.83 -2.22
CA ILE A 101 -0.65 -2.73 -3.19
C ILE A 101 -1.43 -2.66 -4.51
N THR A 102 -0.72 -2.48 -5.61
CA THR A 102 -1.29 -2.38 -6.95
C THR A 102 -0.36 -3.02 -7.97
N LYS A 103 -0.90 -3.52 -9.08
CA LYS A 103 -0.12 -4.19 -10.13
C LYS A 103 0.88 -3.28 -10.84
N SER A 104 0.55 -2.00 -11.01
CA SER A 104 1.43 -1.01 -11.63
C SER A 104 1.00 0.42 -11.30
N ILE A 105 1.93 1.36 -11.41
CA ILE A 105 1.66 2.81 -11.25
C ILE A 105 0.57 3.27 -12.22
N SER A 106 0.56 2.75 -13.46
CA SER A 106 -0.45 3.06 -14.47
C SER A 106 -1.86 2.58 -14.09
N ARG A 107 -1.99 1.60 -13.20
CA ARG A 107 -3.27 1.18 -12.62
C ARG A 107 -3.70 2.10 -11.48
N PHE A 108 -2.75 2.60 -10.70
CA PHE A 108 -2.98 3.55 -9.60
C PHE A 108 -3.33 4.97 -10.06
N ALA A 109 -2.55 5.54 -10.97
CA ALA A 109 -2.72 6.90 -11.48
C ALA A 109 -2.73 6.92 -13.01
N ARG A 110 -3.53 7.82 -13.61
CA ARG A 110 -3.61 7.97 -15.08
C ARG A 110 -2.54 8.90 -15.63
N ASN A 111 -2.02 9.80 -14.80
CA ASN A 111 -0.94 10.72 -15.13
C ASN A 111 -0.02 10.90 -13.91
N THR A 112 1.18 11.43 -14.14
CA THR A 112 2.19 11.64 -13.08
C THR A 112 1.74 12.65 -12.03
N LEU A 113 0.95 13.65 -12.43
CA LEU A 113 0.48 14.73 -11.56
C LEU A 113 -0.60 14.23 -10.58
N ASP A 114 -1.52 13.38 -11.03
CA ASP A 114 -2.48 12.63 -10.22
C ASP A 114 -1.74 11.73 -9.23
N CYS A 115 -0.66 11.07 -9.66
CA CYS A 115 0.16 10.26 -8.76
C CYS A 115 0.72 11.11 -7.61
N LEU A 116 1.29 12.28 -7.91
CA LEU A 116 1.86 13.19 -6.91
C LEU A 116 0.80 13.79 -5.97
N ASN A 117 -0.44 13.95 -6.39
CA ASN A 117 -1.51 14.48 -5.53
C ASN A 117 -1.98 13.47 -4.45
N TYR A 118 -1.67 12.18 -4.60
CA TYR A 118 -2.12 11.11 -3.71
C TYR A 118 -1.00 10.38 -2.97
N VAL A 119 0.26 10.64 -3.30
CA VAL A 119 1.46 10.10 -2.64
C VAL A 119 1.99 11.07 -1.61
#